data_AF-E9FJM8-F1
#
_entry.id   AF-E9FJM8-F1
#
_cell.length_a   1.000
_cell.length_b   1.000
_cell.length_c   1.000
_cell.angle_alpha   90.00
_cell.angle_beta   90.00
_cell.angle_gamma   90.00
#
_symmetry.space_group_name_H-M   'P 1'
#
loop_
_entity.id
_entity.type
_entity.pdbx_description
1 polymer ?
#
loop_
_entity_poly.entity_id
_entity_poly.type
_entity_poly.pdbx_seq_one_letter_code
_entity_poly.pdbx_strand_id
1 'polypeptide(L)'
;MAKNEWVDGGRYYVDSKGKMVTNKWVDGGRYYVGYDGVWQPKPAAGNPYSAALKRAQGYNEIHLSKKRIYEMLIFEGFNSDTAQYAINHLQADYKANALAKARDYRKYSNLSKTQIYDWLTSPSIDKFTKEEANYAIQKLNLPSEGSYPRNKWVGYYYYKSDGKMAKNEWVDGGRYYVDSKGKMVTNKWVDGGRYYVGYDGVWQPKPAAGNPYSAALKRAQGYNEIHLSKKEFMRC
;
A
#
# COMPACT_ATOMS: atom_id res chain seq x y z
N MET A 1 16.14 0.07 58.70
CA MET A 1 16.79 0.02 57.37
C MET A 1 15.83 0.62 56.38
N ALA A 2 16.35 1.48 55.50
CA ALA A 2 15.58 2.12 54.45
C ALA A 2 14.97 1.08 53.49
N LYS A 3 13.74 1.29 53.01
CA LYS A 3 13.02 0.33 52.15
C LYS A 3 12.14 1.05 51.15
N ASN A 4 12.23 0.65 49.87
CA ASN A 4 11.47 1.24 48.76
C ASN A 4 11.62 2.77 48.70
N GLU A 5 12.82 3.26 48.97
CA GLU A 5 13.08 4.69 49.05
C GLU A 5 14.46 5.03 48.52
N TRP A 6 14.67 6.32 48.30
CA TRP A 6 15.95 6.89 47.93
C TRP A 6 16.84 7.08 49.14
N VAL A 7 18.10 6.67 49.03
CA VAL A 7 19.12 6.80 50.08
C VAL A 7 20.28 7.64 49.58
N ASP A 8 21.12 8.09 50.51
CA ASP A 8 22.36 8.82 50.22
C ASP A 8 22.13 10.07 49.36
N GLY A 9 21.23 10.93 49.85
CA GLY A 9 20.91 12.22 49.23
C GLY A 9 20.15 12.11 47.90
N GLY A 10 19.48 10.98 47.63
CA GLY A 10 18.75 10.77 46.38
C GLY A 10 19.55 10.03 45.31
N ARG A 11 20.76 9.56 45.62
CA ARG A 11 21.65 8.94 44.63
C ARG A 11 21.35 7.47 44.36
N TYR A 12 20.83 6.72 45.33
CA TYR A 12 20.61 5.29 45.17
C TYR A 12 19.21 4.90 45.62
N TYR A 13 18.60 3.90 44.97
CA TYR A 13 17.31 3.37 45.37
C TYR A 13 17.45 1.98 45.99
N VAL A 14 16.74 1.71 47.08
CA VAL A 14 16.74 0.39 47.73
C VAL A 14 15.38 -0.29 47.63
N ASP A 15 15.38 -1.60 47.43
CA ASP A 15 14.16 -2.40 47.34
C ASP A 15 13.52 -2.66 48.72
N SER A 16 12.45 -3.45 48.75
CA SER A 16 11.71 -3.80 49.97
C SER A 16 12.53 -4.60 50.98
N LYS A 17 13.66 -5.17 50.55
CA LYS A 17 14.62 -5.90 51.38
C LYS A 17 15.79 -5.01 51.79
N GLY A 18 15.77 -3.72 51.42
CA GLY A 18 16.84 -2.77 51.69
C GLY A 18 18.08 -2.98 50.81
N LYS A 19 17.97 -3.77 49.73
CA LYS A 19 19.08 -3.99 48.80
C LYS A 19 19.09 -2.91 47.73
N MET A 20 20.28 -2.42 47.41
CA MET A 20 20.48 -1.48 46.31
C MET A 20 19.99 -2.09 45.00
N VAL A 21 19.23 -1.29 44.28
CA VAL A 21 18.66 -1.62 42.99
C VAL A 21 19.62 -1.15 41.90
N THR A 22 19.88 -1.99 40.90
CA THR A 22 20.71 -1.65 39.74
C THR A 22 20.01 -2.02 38.43
N ASN A 23 20.33 -1.29 37.37
CA ASN A 23 19.92 -1.54 35.99
C ASN A 23 18.40 -1.72 35.80
N LYS A 24 17.58 -0.95 36.52
CA LYS A 24 16.12 -1.01 36.39
C LYS A 24 15.45 0.31 36.76
N TRP A 25 14.22 0.44 36.29
CA TRP A 25 13.35 1.55 36.66
C TRP A 25 12.77 1.34 38.06
N VAL A 26 12.70 2.42 38.84
CA VAL A 26 12.23 2.44 40.23
C VAL A 26 11.15 3.51 40.42
N ASP A 27 10.50 3.46 41.58
CA ASP A 27 9.53 4.47 42.03
C ASP A 27 8.43 4.76 40.98
N GLY A 28 7.71 3.70 40.62
CA GLY A 28 6.65 3.75 39.62
C GLY A 28 7.14 4.02 38.18
N GLY A 29 8.43 3.82 37.91
CA GLY A 29 9.01 4.02 36.58
C GLY A 29 9.46 5.46 36.31
N ARG A 30 9.51 6.31 37.33
CA ARG A 30 9.89 7.73 37.20
C ARG A 30 11.39 7.93 37.08
N TYR A 31 12.17 6.99 37.59
CA TYR A 31 13.63 7.11 37.68
C TYR A 31 14.30 5.81 37.29
N TYR A 32 15.40 5.91 36.55
CA TYR A 32 16.23 4.79 36.19
C TYR A 32 17.52 4.83 36.99
N VAL A 33 17.90 3.68 37.56
CA VAL A 33 19.20 3.52 38.21
C VAL A 33 20.11 2.67 37.33
N GLY A 34 21.34 3.13 37.17
CA GLY A 34 22.34 2.52 36.29
C GLY A 34 22.85 1.18 36.80
N TYR A 35 23.81 0.61 36.08
CA TYR A 35 24.50 -0.62 36.48
C TYR A 35 25.18 -0.51 37.85
N ASP A 36 25.65 0.70 38.17
CA ASP A 36 26.25 1.08 39.46
C ASP A 36 25.22 1.43 40.55
N GLY A 37 23.93 1.37 40.25
CA GLY A 37 22.83 1.70 41.16
C GLY A 37 22.62 3.21 41.35
N VAL A 38 23.45 4.04 40.72
CA VAL A 38 23.33 5.49 40.80
C VAL A 38 22.11 5.92 40.00
N TRP A 39 21.33 6.82 40.57
CA TRP A 39 20.28 7.54 39.87
C TRP A 39 20.90 8.22 38.66
N GLN A 40 20.46 7.79 37.49
CA GLN A 40 20.86 8.45 36.27
C GLN A 40 19.89 9.63 36.07
N PRO A 41 20.35 10.89 36.21
CA PRO A 41 19.52 12.02 35.87
C PRO A 41 19.01 11.79 34.45
N LYS A 42 17.69 11.94 34.28
CA LYS A 42 16.98 11.79 33.01
C LYS A 42 17.85 12.42 31.90
N PRO A 43 18.32 11.66 30.89
CA PRO A 43 19.20 12.20 29.89
C PRO A 43 18.55 13.45 29.29
N ALA A 44 19.29 14.55 29.25
CA ALA A 44 18.88 15.78 28.58
C ALA A 44 18.90 15.60 27.06
N ALA A 45 18.00 14.73 26.57
CA ALA A 45 17.64 14.52 25.18
C ALA A 45 16.18 14.00 25.09
N GLY A 46 15.24 14.77 25.66
CA GLY A 46 13.80 14.60 25.41
C GLY A 46 12.99 13.77 26.41
N ASN A 47 11.68 13.91 26.32
CA ASN A 47 10.67 13.17 27.08
C ASN A 47 10.74 11.66 26.71
N PRO A 48 10.71 10.69 27.65
CA PRO A 48 10.71 9.25 27.34
C PRO A 48 9.61 8.86 26.35
N TYR A 49 8.45 9.53 26.41
CA TYR A 49 7.38 9.37 25.45
C TYR A 49 7.78 9.81 24.04
N SER A 50 8.51 10.94 23.90
CA SER A 50 9.05 11.39 22.61
C SER A 50 10.19 10.52 22.10
N ALA A 51 11.02 9.97 22.99
CA ALA A 51 12.10 9.06 22.62
C ALA A 51 11.54 7.73 22.11
N ALA A 52 10.56 7.16 22.82
CA ALA A 52 9.85 5.96 22.41
C ALA A 52 9.13 6.17 21.06
N LEU A 53 8.46 7.32 20.88
CA LEU A 53 7.81 7.67 19.61
C LEU A 53 8.81 7.80 18.46
N LYS A 54 9.93 8.50 18.66
CA LYS A 54 10.99 8.62 17.63
C LYS A 54 11.56 7.25 17.26
N ARG A 55 11.73 6.37 18.24
CA ARG A 55 12.20 5.01 17.98
C ARG A 55 11.17 4.18 17.21
N ALA A 56 9.90 4.28 17.59
CA ALA A 56 8.78 3.65 16.91
C ALA A 56 8.66 4.10 15.45
N GLN A 57 8.92 5.39 15.17
CA GLN A 57 9.00 5.93 13.81
C GLN A 57 10.08 5.24 12.99
N GLY A 58 11.30 5.12 13.52
CA GLY A 58 12.39 4.38 12.83
C GLY A 58 12.05 2.90 12.59
N TYR A 59 11.32 2.26 13.51
CA TYR A 59 10.83 0.90 13.28
C TYR A 59 9.72 0.80 12.24
N ASN A 60 8.90 1.85 12.13
CA ASN A 60 7.88 1.95 11.09
C ASN A 60 8.49 2.13 9.69
N GLU A 61 9.59 2.87 9.60
CA GLU A 61 10.34 3.08 8.34
C GLU A 61 10.89 1.76 7.76
N ILE A 62 11.25 0.80 8.62
CA ILE A 62 11.63 -0.56 8.20
C ILE A 62 10.44 -1.54 8.19
N HIS A 63 9.22 -1.00 8.20
CA HIS A 63 7.98 -1.72 7.97
C HIS A 63 7.68 -2.84 8.99
N LEU A 64 7.97 -2.62 10.27
CA LEU A 64 7.58 -3.58 11.30
C LEU A 64 6.05 -3.57 11.57
N SER A 65 5.55 -4.69 12.08
CA SER A 65 4.18 -4.78 12.60
C SER A 65 4.04 -4.02 13.92
N LYS A 66 2.81 -3.59 14.24
CA LYS A 66 2.49 -2.95 15.53
C LYS A 66 3.03 -3.71 16.73
N LYS A 67 2.85 -5.04 16.73
CA LYS A 67 3.31 -5.91 17.82
C LYS A 67 4.83 -5.97 17.90
N ARG A 68 5.50 -6.05 16.76
CA ARG A 68 6.97 -6.08 16.72
C ARG A 68 7.57 -4.76 17.19
N ILE A 69 7.01 -3.62 16.78
CA ILE A 69 7.45 -2.30 17.26
C ILE A 69 7.34 -2.23 18.80
N TYR A 70 6.21 -2.66 19.37
CA TYR A 70 6.04 -2.68 20.82
C TYR A 70 7.10 -3.56 21.52
N GLU A 71 7.31 -4.79 21.04
CA GLU A 71 8.32 -5.70 21.60
C GLU A 71 9.73 -5.12 21.55
N MET A 72 10.08 -4.44 20.45
CA MET A 72 11.39 -3.81 20.31
C MET A 72 11.58 -2.64 21.28
N LEU A 73 10.53 -1.86 21.56
CA LEU A 73 10.61 -0.79 22.57
C LEU A 73 10.82 -1.38 23.97
N ILE A 74 10.11 -2.45 24.32
CA ILE A 74 10.32 -3.14 25.61
C ILE A 74 11.73 -3.70 25.71
N PHE A 75 12.24 -4.33 24.64
CA PHE A 75 13.60 -4.86 24.58
C PHE A 75 14.67 -3.77 24.77
N GLU A 76 14.44 -2.57 24.25
CA GLU A 76 15.31 -1.40 24.43
C GLU A 76 15.18 -0.72 25.81
N GLY A 77 14.34 -1.25 26.70
CA GLY A 77 14.23 -0.78 28.08
C GLY A 77 13.18 0.31 28.31
N PHE A 78 12.33 0.60 27.31
CA PHE A 78 11.11 1.39 27.52
C PHE A 78 10.11 0.58 28.34
N ASN A 79 9.42 1.23 29.29
CA ASN A 79 8.35 0.57 30.03
C ASN A 79 7.07 0.46 29.19
N SER A 80 6.11 -0.37 29.65
CA SER A 80 4.84 -0.62 28.96
C SER A 80 4.07 0.66 28.61
N ASP A 81 3.99 1.62 29.53
CA ASP A 81 3.22 2.85 29.32
C ASP A 81 3.84 3.73 28.22
N THR A 82 5.17 3.87 28.23
CA THR A 82 5.91 4.63 27.21
C THR A 82 5.85 3.97 25.83
N ALA A 83 5.96 2.63 25.77
CA ALA A 83 5.82 1.88 24.54
C ALA A 83 4.39 1.98 23.98
N GLN A 84 3.38 1.83 24.84
CA GLN A 84 1.98 1.94 24.44
C GLN A 84 1.63 3.36 23.96
N TYR A 85 2.15 4.38 24.64
CA TYR A 85 2.03 5.76 24.19
C TYR A 85 2.60 5.94 22.77
N ALA A 86 3.82 5.44 22.52
CA ALA A 86 4.44 5.54 21.20
C ALA A 86 3.59 4.86 20.12
N ILE A 87 3.09 3.65 20.38
CA ILE A 87 2.22 2.91 19.47
C ILE A 87 0.91 3.66 19.17
N ASN A 88 0.31 4.31 20.17
CA ASN A 88 -0.92 5.07 20.01
C ASN A 88 -0.73 6.38 19.22
N HIS A 89 0.45 6.99 19.33
CA HIS A 89 0.76 8.27 18.68
C HIS A 89 1.52 8.13 17.36
N LEU A 90 1.94 6.91 16.99
CA LEU A 90 2.67 6.63 15.76
C LEU A 90 1.84 6.86 14.48
N GLN A 91 0.52 6.64 14.55
CA GLN A 91 -0.41 6.77 13.41
C GLN A 91 0.07 6.04 12.13
N ALA A 92 0.66 4.86 12.29
CA ALA A 92 1.19 4.07 11.17
C ALA A 92 0.09 3.29 10.42
N ASP A 93 0.28 3.18 9.10
CA ASP A 93 -0.47 2.24 8.26
C ASP A 93 0.23 0.87 8.24
N TYR A 94 -0.17 0.01 9.18
CA TYR A 94 0.41 -1.33 9.30
C TYR A 94 0.05 -2.26 8.13
N LYS A 95 -1.03 -1.98 7.40
CA LYS A 95 -1.35 -2.71 6.15
C LYS A 95 -0.35 -2.35 5.06
N ALA A 96 0.05 -1.08 4.97
CA ALA A 96 1.12 -0.64 4.07
C ALA A 96 2.47 -1.28 4.45
N ASN A 97 2.79 -1.36 5.75
CA ASN A 97 4.01 -2.04 6.22
C ASN A 97 4.02 -3.53 5.83
N ALA A 98 2.91 -4.24 6.04
CA ALA A 98 2.80 -5.65 5.65
C ALA A 98 3.01 -5.83 4.13
N LEU A 99 2.44 -4.93 3.31
CA LEU A 99 2.63 -4.96 1.86
C LEU A 99 4.08 -4.69 1.46
N ALA A 100 4.76 -3.75 2.12
CA ALA A 100 6.18 -3.47 1.87
C ALA A 100 7.05 -4.70 2.18
N LYS A 101 6.86 -5.31 3.35
CA LYS A 101 7.55 -6.56 3.73
C LYS A 101 7.26 -7.72 2.77
N ALA A 102 6.00 -7.86 2.34
CA ALA A 102 5.62 -8.85 1.35
C ALA A 102 6.36 -8.66 0.02
N ARG A 103 6.52 -7.41 -0.43
CA ARG A 103 7.28 -7.07 -1.64
C ARG A 103 8.77 -7.36 -1.47
N ASP A 104 9.35 -7.07 -0.31
CA ASP A 104 10.75 -7.39 -0.03
C ASP A 104 11.00 -8.90 -0.05
N TYR A 105 10.15 -9.71 0.60
CA TYR A 105 10.25 -11.16 0.55
C TYR A 105 10.09 -11.71 -0.87
N ARG A 106 9.19 -11.13 -1.66
CA ARG A 106 9.06 -11.50 -3.06
C ARG A 106 10.33 -11.18 -3.85
N LYS A 107 10.92 -10.00 -3.63
CA LYS A 107 12.07 -9.49 -4.39
C LYS A 107 13.37 -10.21 -4.05
N TYR A 108 13.64 -10.43 -2.77
CA TYR A 108 14.94 -10.94 -2.31
C TYR A 108 14.95 -12.44 -2.00
N SER A 109 13.78 -13.03 -1.75
CA SER A 109 13.67 -14.44 -1.36
C SER A 109 12.81 -15.28 -2.29
N ASN A 110 12.21 -14.68 -3.34
CA ASN A 110 11.36 -15.35 -4.33
C ASN A 110 10.24 -16.22 -3.72
N LEU A 111 9.77 -15.88 -2.52
CA LEU A 111 8.78 -16.68 -1.80
C LEU A 111 7.42 -16.69 -2.50
N SER A 112 6.70 -17.81 -2.39
CA SER A 112 5.31 -17.93 -2.84
C SER A 112 4.36 -17.06 -2.00
N LYS A 113 3.12 -16.84 -2.46
CA LYS A 113 2.15 -16.04 -1.70
C LYS A 113 1.84 -16.65 -0.33
N THR A 114 1.73 -17.97 -0.27
CA THR A 114 1.48 -18.72 0.98
C THR A 114 2.64 -18.56 1.95
N GLN A 115 3.88 -18.77 1.48
CA GLN A 115 5.06 -18.59 2.34
C GLN A 115 5.21 -17.15 2.85
N ILE A 116 4.93 -16.15 2.02
CA ILE A 116 4.92 -14.75 2.45
C ILE A 116 3.87 -14.53 3.55
N TYR A 117 2.66 -15.06 3.37
CA TYR A 117 1.61 -14.97 4.39
C TYR A 117 2.04 -15.61 5.72
N ASP A 118 2.66 -16.79 5.66
CA ASP A 118 3.16 -17.50 6.84
C ASP A 118 4.24 -16.71 7.56
N TRP A 119 5.16 -16.07 6.81
CA TRP A 119 6.22 -15.24 7.39
C TRP A 119 5.67 -13.96 8.02
N LEU A 120 4.74 -13.28 7.35
CA LEU A 120 4.10 -12.08 7.86
C LEU A 120 3.36 -12.36 9.17
N THR A 121 2.63 -13.48 9.25
CA THR A 121 1.83 -13.85 10.43
C THR A 121 2.61 -14.63 11.49
N SER A 122 3.85 -15.04 11.19
CA SER A 122 4.66 -15.85 12.09
C SER A 122 4.88 -15.14 13.44
N PRO A 123 4.58 -15.81 14.56
CA PRO A 123 4.80 -15.29 15.92
C PRO A 123 6.27 -15.02 16.26
N SER A 124 7.21 -15.51 15.44
CA SER A 124 8.66 -15.39 15.68
C SER A 124 9.35 -14.42 14.72
N ILE A 125 8.68 -14.03 13.62
CA ILE A 125 9.28 -13.22 12.55
C ILE A 125 8.66 -11.82 12.57
N ASP A 126 7.54 -11.62 11.87
CA ASP A 126 6.98 -10.29 11.65
C ASP A 126 5.74 -9.99 12.52
N LYS A 127 4.94 -11.00 12.87
CA LYS A 127 3.77 -10.88 13.76
C LYS A 127 2.69 -9.86 13.31
N PHE A 128 2.51 -9.67 12.00
CA PHE A 128 1.35 -8.95 11.47
C PHE A 128 0.04 -9.67 11.77
N THR A 129 -1.06 -8.94 11.81
CA THR A 129 -2.38 -9.57 11.93
C THR A 129 -2.73 -10.32 10.64
N LYS A 130 -3.69 -11.26 10.72
CA LYS A 130 -4.17 -11.98 9.53
C LYS A 130 -4.77 -11.01 8.51
N GLU A 131 -5.45 -9.97 8.97
CA GLU A 131 -6.05 -8.95 8.11
C GLU A 131 -5.00 -8.13 7.35
N GLU A 132 -3.91 -7.74 8.02
CA GLU A 132 -2.79 -7.02 7.42
C GLU A 132 -2.05 -7.89 6.39
N ALA A 133 -1.79 -9.15 6.74
CA ALA A 133 -1.15 -10.10 5.84
C ALA A 133 -2.04 -10.42 4.62
N ASN A 134 -3.35 -10.63 4.82
CA ASN A 134 -4.30 -10.85 3.72
C ASN A 134 -4.36 -9.65 2.77
N TYR A 135 -4.41 -8.43 3.32
CA TYR A 135 -4.32 -7.21 2.54
C TYR A 135 -3.03 -7.17 1.71
N ALA A 136 -1.88 -7.47 2.34
CA ALA A 136 -0.58 -7.50 1.67
C ALA A 136 -0.57 -8.50 0.50
N ILE A 137 -1.04 -9.73 0.71
CA ILE A 137 -1.11 -10.76 -0.35
C ILE A 137 -2.04 -10.38 -1.49
N GLN A 138 -3.20 -9.78 -1.19
CA GLN A 138 -4.15 -9.29 -2.19
C GLN A 138 -3.52 -8.20 -3.05
N LYS A 139 -2.78 -7.28 -2.43
CA LYS A 139 -2.12 -6.15 -3.09
C LYS A 139 -0.74 -6.47 -3.67
N LEU A 140 -0.16 -7.63 -3.37
CA LEU A 140 1.22 -7.99 -3.76
C LEU A 140 1.46 -7.98 -5.27
N ASN A 141 0.45 -8.39 -6.06
CA ASN A 141 0.52 -8.38 -7.52
C ASN A 141 0.03 -7.07 -8.14
N LEU A 142 -0.41 -6.12 -7.30
CA LEU A 142 -0.72 -4.77 -7.75
C LEU A 142 0.56 -3.94 -7.64
N PRO A 143 1.01 -3.34 -8.75
CA PRO A 143 2.14 -2.42 -8.71
C PRO A 143 1.82 -1.21 -7.80
N SER A 144 2.87 -0.57 -7.26
CA SER A 144 2.73 0.55 -6.31
C SER A 144 1.79 1.62 -6.84
N GLU A 145 0.86 2.07 -6.00
CA GLU A 145 -0.02 3.21 -6.33
C GLU A 145 0.87 4.41 -6.69
N GLY A 146 0.84 4.81 -7.96
CA GLY A 146 1.67 5.88 -8.51
C GLY A 146 2.55 5.49 -9.70
N SER A 147 2.88 4.20 -9.90
CA SER A 147 3.77 3.80 -11.01
C SER A 147 3.05 3.46 -12.32
N TYR A 148 1.72 3.27 -12.29
CA TYR A 148 0.93 2.95 -13.48
C TYR A 148 0.01 4.11 -13.86
N PRO A 149 -0.13 4.40 -15.17
CA PRO A 149 -1.20 5.25 -15.63
C PRO A 149 -2.52 4.62 -15.23
N ARG A 150 -3.43 5.37 -14.60
CA ARG A 150 -4.78 4.91 -14.25
C ARG A 150 -5.79 5.94 -14.71
N ASN A 151 -6.91 5.45 -15.25
CA ASN A 151 -7.97 6.28 -15.83
C ASN A 151 -7.44 7.34 -16.79
N LYS A 152 -6.43 6.98 -17.59
CA LYS A 152 -5.77 7.90 -18.51
C LYS A 152 -5.24 7.19 -19.74
N TRP A 153 -5.09 7.98 -20.78
CA TRP A 153 -4.38 7.60 -21.99
C TRP A 153 -2.86 7.68 -21.79
N VAL A 154 -2.14 6.74 -22.38
CA VAL A 154 -0.70 6.81 -22.65
C VAL A 154 -0.49 6.42 -24.11
N GLY A 155 -0.16 7.42 -24.93
CA GLY A 155 -0.24 7.28 -26.38
C GLY A 155 -1.66 6.87 -26.80
N TYR A 156 -1.77 5.78 -27.55
CA TYR A 156 -3.06 5.24 -28.02
C TYR A 156 -3.67 4.18 -27.10
N TYR A 157 -3.16 4.02 -25.87
CA TYR A 157 -3.58 2.96 -24.96
C TYR A 157 -4.23 3.56 -23.72
N TYR A 158 -5.40 3.05 -23.36
CA TYR A 158 -6.09 3.47 -22.14
C TYR A 158 -5.82 2.50 -21.00
N TYR A 159 -5.48 3.03 -19.84
CA TYR A 159 -5.28 2.25 -18.63
C TYR A 159 -6.44 2.48 -17.66
N LYS A 160 -7.05 1.39 -17.19
CA LYS A 160 -8.21 1.40 -16.31
C LYS A 160 -7.83 1.73 -14.86
N SER A 161 -8.82 1.79 -13.98
CA SER A 161 -8.64 2.09 -12.56
C SER A 161 -7.75 1.09 -11.82
N ASP A 162 -7.70 -0.16 -12.30
CA ASP A 162 -6.81 -1.21 -11.79
C ASP A 162 -5.39 -1.15 -12.37
N GLY A 163 -5.10 -0.18 -13.25
CA GLY A 163 -3.82 0.00 -13.92
C GLY A 163 -3.57 -0.98 -15.06
N LYS A 164 -4.56 -1.79 -15.46
CA LYS A 164 -4.46 -2.64 -16.64
C LYS A 164 -4.86 -1.89 -17.90
N MET A 165 -4.18 -2.22 -18.99
CA MET A 165 -4.55 -1.72 -20.32
C MET A 165 -5.90 -2.32 -20.76
N ALA A 166 -6.81 -1.46 -21.20
CA ALA A 166 -8.10 -1.86 -21.72
C ALA A 166 -7.97 -2.59 -23.08
N LYS A 167 -8.87 -3.54 -23.37
CA LYS A 167 -8.90 -4.29 -24.64
C LYS A 167 -10.33 -4.65 -25.03
N ASN A 168 -10.69 -4.49 -26.30
CA ASN A 168 -12.01 -4.79 -26.87
C ASN A 168 -13.18 -4.13 -26.11
N GLU A 169 -12.98 -2.94 -25.55
CA GLU A 169 -13.96 -2.29 -24.69
C GLU A 169 -14.04 -0.79 -24.92
N TRP A 170 -15.15 -0.21 -24.50
CA TRP A 170 -15.34 1.23 -24.45
C TRP A 170 -14.65 1.80 -23.21
N VAL A 171 -13.97 2.93 -23.36
CA VAL A 171 -13.16 3.58 -22.32
C VAL A 171 -13.44 5.07 -22.23
N ASP A 172 -12.91 5.71 -21.20
CA ASP A 172 -12.94 7.17 -21.03
C ASP A 172 -14.37 7.74 -21.13
N GLY A 173 -15.25 7.23 -20.26
CA GLY A 173 -16.66 7.60 -20.21
C GLY A 173 -17.50 7.04 -21.36
N GLY A 174 -17.03 6.00 -22.05
CA GLY A 174 -17.75 5.40 -23.18
C GLY A 174 -17.55 6.15 -24.50
N ARG A 175 -16.59 7.07 -24.56
CA ARG A 175 -16.35 7.93 -25.73
C ARG A 175 -15.45 7.28 -26.76
N TYR A 176 -14.57 6.37 -26.36
CA TYR A 176 -13.58 5.76 -27.24
C TYR A 176 -13.61 4.24 -27.13
N TYR A 177 -13.27 3.57 -28.22
CA TYR A 177 -13.17 2.12 -28.25
C TYR A 177 -11.72 1.69 -28.48
N VAL A 178 -11.25 0.68 -27.74
CA VAL A 178 -9.93 0.08 -27.93
C VAL A 178 -10.04 -1.33 -28.50
N ASP A 179 -9.14 -1.70 -29.40
CA ASP A 179 -9.16 -3.01 -30.06
C ASP A 179 -8.58 -4.16 -29.19
N SER A 180 -8.41 -5.34 -29.76
CA SER A 180 -7.88 -6.53 -29.07
C SER A 180 -6.42 -6.39 -28.65
N LYS A 181 -5.69 -5.45 -29.26
CA LYS A 181 -4.33 -5.07 -28.88
C LYS A 181 -4.34 -3.90 -27.88
N GLY A 182 -5.51 -3.35 -27.56
CA GLY A 182 -5.72 -2.23 -26.64
C GLY A 182 -5.47 -0.87 -27.26
N LYS A 183 -5.30 -0.80 -28.59
CA LYS A 183 -5.05 0.46 -29.28
C LYS A 183 -6.37 1.16 -29.58
N MET A 184 -6.40 2.48 -29.40
CA MET A 184 -7.53 3.33 -29.78
C MET A 184 -7.89 3.12 -31.24
N VAL A 185 -9.17 2.93 -31.48
CA VAL A 185 -9.75 2.75 -32.79
C VAL A 185 -10.21 4.09 -33.35
N THR A 186 -9.90 4.37 -34.61
CA THR A 186 -10.33 5.58 -35.33
C THR A 186 -10.92 5.23 -36.70
N ASN A 187 -11.84 6.04 -37.22
CA ASN A 187 -12.42 5.97 -38.56
C ASN A 187 -13.02 4.61 -38.96
N LYS A 188 -13.56 3.84 -38.02
CA LYS A 188 -14.18 2.54 -38.34
C LYS A 188 -15.35 2.21 -37.45
N TRP A 189 -16.16 1.27 -37.93
CA TRP A 189 -17.20 0.64 -37.15
C TRP A 189 -16.60 -0.32 -36.12
N VAL A 190 -17.12 -0.28 -34.89
CA VAL A 190 -16.66 -1.07 -33.75
C VAL A 190 -17.80 -1.83 -33.10
N ASP A 191 -17.45 -2.73 -32.19
CA ASP A 191 -18.40 -3.46 -31.34
C ASP A 191 -19.53 -4.13 -32.16
N GLY A 192 -19.09 -5.01 -33.07
CA GLY A 192 -19.99 -5.75 -33.96
C GLY A 192 -20.63 -4.91 -35.07
N GLY A 193 -20.09 -3.74 -35.39
CA GLY A 193 -20.65 -2.86 -36.43
C GLY A 193 -21.76 -1.94 -35.93
N ARG A 194 -21.97 -1.86 -34.61
CA ARG A 194 -23.08 -1.10 -34.01
C ARG A 194 -22.81 0.39 -33.89
N TYR A 195 -21.54 0.75 -33.72
CA TYR A 195 -21.09 2.11 -33.43
C TYR A 195 -19.96 2.52 -34.36
N TYR A 196 -19.96 3.78 -34.79
CA TYR A 196 -18.89 4.36 -35.60
C TYR A 196 -18.07 5.32 -34.74
N VAL A 197 -16.74 5.21 -34.78
CA VAL A 197 -15.84 6.19 -34.16
C VAL A 197 -15.14 7.01 -35.23
N GLY A 198 -15.01 8.32 -34.98
CA GLY A 198 -14.46 9.30 -35.92
C GLY A 198 -12.94 9.24 -36.07
N TYR A 199 -12.38 10.24 -36.76
CA TYR A 199 -10.94 10.35 -37.03
C TYR A 199 -10.13 10.55 -35.74
N ASP A 200 -10.73 11.25 -34.78
CA ASP A 200 -10.23 11.46 -33.43
C ASP A 200 -10.48 10.26 -32.49
N GLY A 201 -11.21 9.24 -32.95
CA GLY A 201 -11.59 8.07 -32.16
C GLY A 201 -12.81 8.26 -31.27
N VAL A 202 -13.42 9.45 -31.29
CA VAL A 202 -14.63 9.74 -30.51
C VAL A 202 -15.82 9.07 -31.16
N TRP A 203 -16.64 8.43 -30.33
CA TRP A 203 -17.90 7.84 -30.74
C TRP A 203 -18.81 8.87 -31.38
N GLN A 204 -19.26 8.55 -32.59
CA GLN A 204 -20.22 9.35 -33.33
C GLN A 204 -21.61 8.72 -33.13
N PRO A 205 -22.52 9.37 -32.38
CA PRO A 205 -23.89 8.91 -32.28
C PRO A 205 -24.53 8.91 -33.67
N LYS A 206 -25.38 7.92 -33.95
CA LYS A 206 -26.13 7.89 -35.21
C LYS A 206 -26.96 9.18 -35.30
N PRO A 207 -26.78 10.00 -36.35
CA PRO A 207 -27.56 11.21 -36.47
C PRO A 207 -29.04 10.85 -36.60
N ALA A 208 -29.90 11.60 -35.92
CA ALA A 208 -31.32 11.62 -36.24
C ALA A 208 -31.47 11.99 -37.74
N ALA A 209 -32.45 11.39 -38.41
CA ALA A 209 -32.66 11.59 -39.85
C ALA A 209 -32.74 13.09 -40.19
N GLY A 210 -31.74 13.61 -40.92
CA GLY A 210 -31.73 15.01 -41.40
C GLY A 210 -30.44 15.83 -41.20
N ASN A 211 -29.43 15.35 -40.47
CA ASN A 211 -28.16 16.09 -40.27
C ASN A 211 -27.13 15.84 -41.41
N PRO A 212 -26.33 16.85 -41.85
CA PRO A 212 -25.29 16.74 -42.89
C PRO A 212 -24.29 15.57 -42.75
N TYR A 213 -24.11 14.97 -41.58
CA TYR A 213 -23.30 13.74 -41.41
C TYR A 213 -23.93 12.46 -42.03
N SER A 214 -25.19 12.51 -42.46
CA SER A 214 -25.84 11.44 -43.23
C SER A 214 -25.17 11.16 -44.58
N ALA A 215 -24.49 12.15 -45.18
CA ALA A 215 -23.72 11.97 -46.41
C ALA A 215 -22.45 11.11 -46.18
N ALA A 216 -21.78 11.30 -45.05
CA ALA A 216 -20.65 10.46 -44.64
C ALA A 216 -21.10 9.04 -44.28
N LEU A 217 -22.29 8.89 -43.66
CA LEU A 217 -22.90 7.59 -43.38
C LEU A 217 -23.21 6.82 -44.67
N LYS A 218 -23.80 7.46 -45.70
CA LYS A 218 -24.01 6.86 -47.03
C LYS A 218 -22.71 6.43 -47.69
N ARG A 219 -21.66 7.26 -47.60
CA ARG A 219 -20.33 6.94 -48.15
C ARG A 219 -19.68 5.77 -47.42
N ALA A 220 -19.81 5.69 -46.10
CA ALA A 220 -19.29 4.60 -45.28
C ALA A 220 -20.08 3.28 -45.44
N GLN A 221 -21.40 3.35 -45.64
CA GLN A 221 -22.24 2.18 -45.96
C GLN A 221 -21.86 1.58 -47.32
N GLY A 222 -21.57 2.41 -48.33
CA GLY A 222 -21.07 1.95 -49.63
C GLY A 222 -19.77 1.14 -49.56
N TYR A 223 -18.83 1.49 -48.67
CA TYR A 223 -17.59 0.71 -48.50
C TYR A 223 -17.83 -0.69 -47.89
N ASN A 224 -18.83 -0.84 -47.00
CA ASN A 224 -19.18 -2.14 -46.41
C ASN A 224 -19.96 -3.02 -47.40
N GLU A 225 -20.86 -2.46 -48.22
CA GLU A 225 -21.59 -3.22 -49.24
C GLU A 225 -20.65 -3.82 -50.31
N ILE A 226 -19.60 -3.09 -50.70
CA ILE A 226 -18.57 -3.56 -51.64
C ILE A 226 -17.69 -4.67 -51.03
N HIS A 227 -17.48 -4.65 -49.71
CA HIS A 227 -16.62 -5.63 -49.03
C HIS A 227 -17.37 -6.91 -48.60
N LEU A 228 -18.67 -6.82 -48.29
CA LEU A 228 -19.52 -7.98 -48.04
C LEU A 228 -19.85 -8.74 -49.33
N SER A 229 -20.19 -8.03 -50.42
CA SER A 229 -20.47 -8.66 -51.73
C SER A 229 -19.28 -9.42 -52.32
N LYS A 230 -18.04 -8.94 -52.12
CA LYS A 230 -16.83 -9.67 -52.54
C LYS A 230 -16.57 -10.96 -51.75
N LYS A 231 -17.06 -11.08 -50.52
CA LYS A 231 -16.96 -12.32 -49.72
C LYS A 231 -17.97 -13.38 -50.16
N GLU A 232 -19.12 -12.96 -50.70
CA GLU A 232 -20.10 -13.87 -51.30
C GLU A 232 -19.68 -14.33 -52.71
N PHE A 233 -18.99 -13.48 -53.48
CA PHE A 233 -18.51 -13.83 -54.82
C PHE A 233 -17.30 -14.79 -54.87
N MET A 234 -16.59 -15.00 -53.75
CA MET A 234 -15.48 -15.96 -53.65
C MET A 234 -15.88 -17.31 -53.03
N ARG A 235 -17.19 -17.62 -52.97
CA ARG A 235 -17.74 -18.89 -52.45
C ARG A 235 -18.42 -19.78 -53.51
N CYS A 236 -18.22 -19.50 -54.78
CA CYS A 236 -18.64 -20.39 -55.89
C CYS A 236 -17.43 -21.11 -56.47
#